data_AF-A0A3D1QF79-F1
#
_entry.id   AF-A0A3D1QF79-F1
#
_cell.length_a   1.000
_cell.length_b   1.000
_cell.length_c   1.000
_cell.angle_alpha   90.00
_cell.angle_beta   90.00
_cell.angle_gamma   90.00
#
_symmetry.space_group_name_H-M   'P 1'
#
loop_
_entity.id
_entity.type
_entity.pdbx_description
1 polymer ?
#
loop_
_entity_poly.entity_id
_entity_poly.type
_entity_poly.pdbx_seq_one_letter_code
_entity_poly.pdbx_strand_id
1 'polypeptide(L)' 'MRTLVATVMANNKGNEIYCWNRKVNSKDSQILRNTSRSSLEERGFTFIRLISLEYPNVSGFAIFY' A
#
# COMPACT_ATOMS: atom_id res chain seq x y z
N MET A 1 -13.76 -11.54 -3.44
CA MET A 1 -13.26 -10.51 -4.39
C MET A 1 -12.58 -9.46 -3.54
N ARG A 2 -11.26 -9.27 -3.69
CA ARG A 2 -10.49 -8.33 -2.85
C ARG A 2 -10.61 -6.90 -3.37
N THR A 3 -10.76 -5.92 -2.49
CA THR A 3 -10.91 -4.50 -2.87
C THR A 3 -9.58 -3.78 -2.77
N LEU A 4 -9.19 -3.05 -3.83
CA LEU A 4 -7.99 -2.22 -3.80
C LEU A 4 -8.19 -1.07 -2.81
N VAL A 5 -7.36 -1.03 -1.78
CA VAL A 5 -7.39 -0.02 -0.72
C VAL A 5 -6.42 1.11 -1.05
N ALA A 6 -5.19 0.77 -1.43
CA ALA A 6 -4.17 1.75 -1.80
C ALA A 6 -3.11 1.15 -2.71
N THR A 7 -2.43 2.01 -3.45
CA THR A 7 -1.16 1.69 -4.09
C THR A 7 -0.07 2.50 -3.42
N VAL A 8 1.04 1.84 -3.07
CA VAL A 8 2.19 2.46 -2.42
C VAL A 8 3.37 2.37 -3.36
N MET A 9 4.06 3.49 -3.56
CA MET A 9 5.30 3.58 -4.34
C MET A 9 6.40 4.20 -3.50
N ALA A 10 7.62 3.73 -3.67
CA ALA A 10 8.79 4.37 -3.06
C ALA A 10 9.25 5.54 -3.93
N ASN A 11 9.53 6.68 -3.30
CA ASN A 11 10.19 7.80 -3.98
C ASN A 11 11.71 7.60 -4.03
N ASN A 12 12.43 8.50 -4.70
CA ASN A 12 13.91 8.45 -4.81
C ASN A 12 14.65 8.51 -3.46
N LYS A 13 13.98 8.91 -2.37
CA LYS A 13 14.55 8.94 -1.01
C LYS A 13 14.19 7.68 -0.18
N GLY A 14 13.48 6.73 -0.77
CA GLY A 14 12.97 5.53 -0.08
C GLY A 14 11.71 5.78 0.73
N ASN A 15 11.09 6.96 0.66
CA ASN A 15 9.85 7.24 1.38
C ASN A 15 8.65 6.67 0.62
N GLU A 16 7.73 6.08 1.37
CA GLU A 16 6.49 5.52 0.84
C GLU A 16 5.44 6.61 0.54
N ILE A 17 5.00 6.66 -0.71
CA ILE A 17 3.90 7.50 -1.19
C ILE A 17 2.67 6.62 -1.33
N TYR A 18 1.63 6.93 -0.55
CA TYR A 18 0.36 6.20 -0.57
C TYR A 18 -0.64 6.92 -1.47
N CYS A 19 -1.12 6.21 -2.48
CA CYS A 19 -2.22 6.60 -3.34
C CYS A 19 -3.47 5.81 -2.92
N TRP A 20 -4.32 6.44 -2.11
CA TRP A 20 -5.53 5.83 -1.56
C TRP A 20 -6.65 5.73 -2.60
N ASN A 21 -7.44 4.66 -2.52
CA ASN A 21 -8.72 4.61 -3.21
C ASN A 21 -9.65 5.68 -2.60
N ARG A 22 -10.42 6.39 -3.44
CA ARG A 22 -11.35 7.46 -3.04
C ARG A 22 -12.35 7.06 -1.95
N LYS A 23 -12.63 5.77 -1.81
CA LYS A 23 -13.56 5.23 -0.80
C LYS A 23 -12.93 5.03 0.59
N VAL A 24 -11.62 5.18 0.73
CA VAL A 24 -10.90 5.03 2.00
C VAL A 24 -10.94 6.35 2.75
N ASN A 25 -11.44 6.34 3.99
CA ASN A 25 -11.53 7.54 4.82
C ASN A 25 -10.15 7.94 5.37
N SER A 26 -9.98 9.19 5.78
CA SER A 26 -8.75 9.72 6.37
C SER A 26 -8.36 8.98 7.66
N LYS A 27 -9.35 8.57 8.47
CA LYS A 27 -9.12 7.75 9.68
C LYS A 27 -8.54 6.37 9.34
N ASP A 28 -9.08 5.69 8.34
CA ASP A 28 -8.59 4.37 7.90
C ASP A 28 -7.18 4.47 7.30
N SER A 29 -6.92 5.57 6.59
CA SER A 29 -5.61 5.90 6.05
C SER A 29 -4.54 6.08 7.14
N GLN A 30 -4.90 6.69 8.27
CA GLN A 30 -4.00 6.85 9.42
C GLN A 30 -3.73 5.51 10.12
N ILE A 31 -4.77 4.68 10.29
CA ILE A 31 -4.61 3.34 10.87
C ILE A 31 -3.64 2.52 10.01
N LEU A 32 -3.81 2.54 8.69
CA LEU A 32 -2.95 1.79 7.76
C LEU A 32 -1.48 2.26 7.78
N ARG A 33 -1.22 3.55 7.99
CA ARG A 33 0.16 4.09 8.09
C ARG A 33 0.83 3.82 9.43
N ASN A 34 0.05 3.77 10.51
CA ASN A 34 0.58 3.66 11.88
C ASN A 34 0.60 2.23 12.41
N THR A 35 -0.06 1.29 11.72
CA THR A 35 -0.14 -0.12 12.12
C THR A 35 0.96 -0.91 11.41
N SER A 36 1.57 -1.86 12.12
CA SER A 36 2.55 -2.76 11.50
C SER A 36 1.91 -3.59 10.39
N ARG A 37 2.69 -3.91 9.35
CA ARG A 37 2.23 -4.75 8.25
C ARG A 37 1.73 -6.12 8.72
N SER A 38 2.43 -6.75 9.67
CA SER A 38 2.03 -8.05 10.25
C SER A 38 0.63 -8.00 10.84
N SER A 39 0.35 -6.96 11.64
CA SER A 39 -0.97 -6.79 12.26
C SER A 39 -2.08 -6.45 11.24
N LEU A 40 -1.73 -5.87 10.09
CA LEU A 40 -2.67 -5.65 9.00
C LEU A 40 -2.94 -6.96 8.24
N GLU A 41 -1.92 -7.78 7.99
CA GLU A 41 -2.07 -9.09 7.35
C GLU A 41 -2.94 -10.04 8.19
N GLU A 42 -2.77 -10.04 9.53
CA GLU A 42 -3.64 -10.76 10.47
C GLU A 42 -5.12 -10.32 10.40
N ARG A 43 -5.36 -9.04 10.07
CA ARG A 43 -6.72 -8.48 9.91
C ARG A 43 -7.32 -8.74 8.52
N GLY A 44 -6.57 -9.38 7.62
CA GLY A 44 -7.01 -9.74 6.27
C GLY A 44 -6.47 -8.85 5.15
N PHE A 45 -5.66 -7.85 5.46
CA PHE A 45 -5.02 -7.06 4.39
C PHE A 45 -4.00 -7.90 3.63
N THR A 46 -3.88 -7.68 2.33
CA THR A 46 -2.88 -8.31 1.48
C THR A 46 -2.03 -7.26 0.80
N PHE A 47 -0.72 -7.46 0.82
CA PHE A 47 0.26 -6.58 0.20
C PHE A 47 0.91 -7.29 -0.99
N ILE A 48 0.57 -6.85 -2.20
CA ILE A 48 1.08 -7.41 -3.45
C ILE A 48 2.25 -6.57 -3.93
N ARG A 49 3.44 -7.16 -4.03
CA ARG A 49 4.62 -6.45 -4.56
C ARG A 49 4.40 -6.07 -6.03
N LEU A 50 4.66 -4.81 -6.35
CA LEU A 50 4.65 -4.29 -7.71
C LEU A 50 6.09 -4.11 -8.19
N ILE A 51 6.38 -4.63 -9.37
CA ILE A 51 7.66 -4.50 -10.05
C ILE A 51 7.43 -3.87 -11.41
N SER A 52 8.24 -2.88 -11.76
CA SER A 52 8.26 -2.31 -13.11
C SER A 52 9.40 -2.94 -13.89
N LEU A 53 9.08 -3.56 -15.03
CA LEU A 53 10.08 -4.20 -15.89
C LEU A 53 10.90 -3.15 -16.66
N GLU A 54 10.25 -2.06 -17.07
CA GLU A 54 10.88 -0.96 -17.81
C GLU A 54 11.64 0.01 -16.91
N TYR A 55 11.23 0.10 -15.63
CA TYR A 55 11.81 1.01 -14.66
C TYR A 55 12.21 0.26 -13.37
N PRO A 56 13.36 -0.44 -13.37
CA PRO A 56 13.76 -1.31 -12.24
C PRO A 56 13.91 -0.57 -10.90
N ASN A 57 14.16 0.74 -10.96
CA ASN A 57 14.31 1.59 -9.78
C ASN A 57 12.96 1.99 -9.16
N VAL A 58 11.84 1.69 -9.84
CA VAL A 58 10.49 1.91 -9.32
C VAL A 58 10.05 0.64 -8.58
N SER A 59 9.81 0.80 -7.28
CA SER A 59 9.31 -0.26 -6.42
C SER A 59 8.08 0.20 -5.67
N GLY A 60 7.19 -0.74 -5.39
CA GLY A 60 5.95 -0.46 -4.69
C GLY A 60 5.18 -1.72 -4.31
N PHE A 61 4.00 -1.52 -3.77
CA PHE A 61 3.05 -2.58 -3.47
C PHE A 61 1.61 -2.09 -3.54
N ALA A 62 0.69 -2.98 -3.89
CA ALA A 62 -0.74 -2.74 -3.81
C ALA A 62 -1.30 -3.36 -2.53
N ILE A 63 -2.12 -2.60 -1.81
CA ILE A 63 -2.81 -3.04 -0.61
C ILE A 63 -4.25 -3.40 -0.97
N PHE A 64 -4.65 -4.61 -0.62
CA PHE A 64 -6.00 -5.12 -0.78
C PHE A 64 -6.58 -5.49 0.59
N TYR A 65 -7.90 -5.40 0.71
CA TYR A 65 -8.69 -5.95 1.82
C TYR A 65 -9.76 -6.89 1.25
#